data_AF-A0A964T2L1-F1
#
_entry.id   AF-A0A964T2L1-F1
#
_cell.length_a   1.000
_cell.length_b   1.000
_cell.length_c   1.000
_cell.angle_alpha   90.00
_cell.angle_beta   90.00
_cell.angle_gamma   90.00
#
_symmetry.space_group_name_H-M   'P 1'
#
loop_
_entity.id
_entity.type
_entity.pdbx_description
1 polymer ?
#
loop_
_entity_poly.entity_id
_entity_poly.type
_entity_poly.pdbx_seq_one_letter_code
_entity_poly.pdbx_strand_id
1 'polypeptide(L)'
;MNTFSGWSDEEFDRRMATLDEVLCRHLGPQPDPNAENAEALMMALWLPAGGSGAMNQRQEREHLAEVQKCARALTKAWKILHSDIRARMEIHSYSMHKIEDESGRGLYSENPLSLTIVGVLDLIIDAMSQVGNEVIDAAPSLGRRDFVSVGIVERLRTIWAERKGTPAPKSMTEAGPFADLVIDVFDALGLEGNPRAAVDSWREFRVKNQIV
;
A
#
# COMPACT_ATOMS: atom_id res chain seq x y z
N MET A 1 21.58 6.19 -3.34
CA MET A 1 21.82 4.87 -2.73
C MET A 1 20.49 4.44 -2.16
N ASN A 2 19.92 3.32 -2.61
CA ASN A 2 18.77 2.73 -1.91
C ASN A 2 19.28 2.30 -0.53
N THR A 3 18.88 2.97 0.53
CA THR A 3 19.26 2.66 1.92
C THR A 3 18.83 1.25 2.35
N PHE A 4 17.93 0.59 1.59
CA PHE A 4 17.22 -0.62 2.02
C PHE A 4 17.62 -1.91 1.28
N SER A 5 18.36 -1.84 0.18
CA SER A 5 18.88 -3.07 -0.48
C SER A 5 20.04 -3.72 0.28
N GLY A 6 20.36 -3.24 1.48
CA GLY A 6 21.48 -3.67 2.30
C GLY A 6 21.10 -4.22 3.68
N TRP A 7 19.80 -4.33 4.01
CA TRP A 7 19.39 -4.98 5.25
C TRP A 7 19.43 -6.49 5.08
N SER A 8 20.01 -7.19 6.06
CA SER A 8 19.82 -8.63 6.22
C SER A 8 18.42 -8.90 6.76
N ASP A 9 17.94 -10.14 6.57
CA ASP A 9 16.67 -10.60 7.18
C ASP A 9 16.68 -10.37 8.72
N GLU A 10 17.82 -10.62 9.37
CA GLU A 10 17.99 -10.36 10.82
C GLU A 10 17.86 -8.88 11.21
N GLU A 11 18.31 -7.95 10.35
CA GLU A 11 18.17 -6.51 10.60
C GLU A 11 16.71 -6.08 10.40
N PHE A 12 16.04 -6.65 9.40
CA PHE A 12 14.63 -6.42 9.13
C PHE A 12 13.77 -6.88 10.32
N ASP A 13 13.97 -8.10 10.80
CA ASP A 13 13.24 -8.65 11.96
C ASP A 13 13.47 -7.83 13.23
N ARG A 14 14.72 -7.40 13.47
CA ARG A 14 15.06 -6.57 14.62
C ARG A 14 14.35 -5.21 14.58
N ARG A 15 14.30 -4.57 13.41
CA ARG A 15 13.60 -3.29 13.25
C ARG A 15 12.10 -3.44 13.38
N MET A 16 11.53 -4.52 12.86
CA MET A 16 10.11 -4.81 13.02
C MET A 16 9.73 -4.98 14.50
N ALA A 17 10.53 -5.75 15.27
CA ALA A 17 10.32 -5.90 16.70
C ALA A 17 10.47 -4.58 17.47
N THR A 18 11.46 -3.76 17.10
CA THR A 18 11.67 -2.43 17.70
C THR A 18 10.49 -1.49 17.42
N LEU A 19 9.98 -1.51 16.19
CA LEU A 19 8.80 -0.74 15.81
C LEU A 19 7.56 -1.15 16.61
N ASP A 20 7.31 -2.46 16.75
CA ASP A 20 6.18 -2.95 17.52
C ASP A 20 6.27 -2.52 18.99
N GLU A 21 7.48 -2.51 19.56
CA GLU A 21 7.70 -1.99 20.91
C GLU A 21 7.37 -0.50 21.01
N VAL A 22 7.85 0.32 20.05
CA VAL A 22 7.57 1.75 19.99
C VAL A 22 6.06 2.01 19.84
N LEU A 23 5.39 1.31 18.93
CA LEU A 23 3.94 1.43 18.74
C LEU A 23 3.19 1.05 20.01
N CYS A 24 3.54 -0.06 20.66
CA CYS A 24 2.91 -0.48 21.90
C CYS A 24 3.14 0.52 23.04
N ARG A 25 4.33 1.11 23.13
CA ARG A 25 4.68 2.11 24.15
C ARG A 25 3.83 3.38 24.04
N HIS A 26 3.62 3.89 22.83
CA HIS A 26 2.89 5.14 22.60
C HIS A 26 1.37 4.94 22.48
N LEU A 27 0.95 3.85 21.86
CA LEU A 27 -0.45 3.64 21.48
C LEU A 27 -1.18 2.62 22.35
N GLY A 28 -0.44 1.78 23.08
CA GLY A 28 -0.97 0.61 23.76
C GLY A 28 -0.97 -0.63 22.86
N PRO A 29 -1.40 -1.78 23.40
CA PRO A 29 -1.44 -3.05 22.67
C PRO A 29 -2.36 -2.94 21.45
N GLN A 30 -2.07 -3.75 20.44
CA GLN A 30 -2.88 -3.80 19.23
C GLN A 30 -4.31 -4.27 19.56
N PRO A 31 -5.35 -3.51 19.19
CA PRO A 31 -6.73 -3.83 19.56
C PRO A 31 -7.32 -4.98 18.72
N ASP A 32 -6.83 -5.18 17.49
CA ASP A 32 -7.30 -6.20 16.54
C ASP A 32 -6.10 -6.72 15.73
N PRO A 33 -5.90 -8.05 15.58
CA PRO A 33 -4.87 -8.62 14.70
C PRO A 33 -4.93 -8.13 13.24
N ASN A 34 -6.07 -7.61 12.76
CA ASN A 34 -6.19 -7.03 11.42
C ASN A 34 -5.88 -5.52 11.34
N ALA A 35 -5.68 -4.84 12.47
CA ALA A 35 -5.32 -3.42 12.49
C ALA A 35 -3.91 -3.18 11.93
N GLU A 36 -3.65 -1.97 11.42
CA GLU A 36 -2.31 -1.64 10.93
C GLU A 36 -1.25 -1.77 12.06
N ASN A 37 -0.11 -2.37 11.73
CA ASN A 37 0.96 -2.76 12.65
C ASN A 37 2.35 -2.34 12.13
N ALA A 38 3.43 -2.81 12.77
CA ALA A 38 4.78 -2.54 12.30
C ALA A 38 5.02 -3.01 10.86
N GLU A 39 4.42 -4.12 10.43
CA GLU A 39 4.53 -4.61 9.05
C GLU A 39 3.98 -3.59 8.05
N ALA A 40 2.83 -2.97 8.34
CA ALA A 40 2.25 -1.93 7.50
C ALA A 40 3.16 -0.70 7.34
N LEU A 41 3.91 -0.35 8.39
CA LEU A 41 4.95 0.70 8.32
C LEU A 41 6.15 0.24 7.49
N MET A 42 6.61 -0.99 7.69
CA MET A 42 7.73 -1.56 6.94
C MET A 42 7.44 -1.68 5.44
N MET A 43 6.19 -1.96 5.06
CA MET A 43 5.77 -1.99 3.64
C MET A 43 5.95 -0.63 2.95
N ALA A 44 5.78 0.49 3.67
CA ALA A 44 6.01 1.82 3.09
C ALA A 44 7.49 2.04 2.73
N LEU A 45 8.42 1.31 3.36
CA LEU A 45 9.86 1.34 3.05
C LEU A 45 10.21 0.52 1.80
N TRP A 46 9.37 -0.44 1.41
CA TRP A 46 9.54 -1.23 0.19
C TRP A 46 9.12 -0.47 -1.07
N LEU A 47 8.53 0.72 -0.92
CA LEU A 47 8.35 1.62 -2.04
C LEU A 47 9.74 2.03 -2.57
N PRO A 48 10.00 1.93 -3.89
CA PRO A 48 11.31 2.19 -4.45
C PRO A 48 11.81 3.58 -4.04
N ALA A 49 12.87 3.62 -3.23
CA ALA A 49 13.50 4.84 -2.73
C ALA A 49 14.16 5.69 -3.84
N GLY A 50 13.99 5.33 -5.12
CA GLY A 50 14.41 6.13 -6.28
C GLY A 50 13.80 7.54 -6.32
N GLY A 51 12.77 7.80 -5.52
CA GLY A 51 12.10 9.09 -5.37
C GLY A 51 12.67 10.03 -4.29
N SER A 52 13.95 9.94 -3.89
CA SER A 52 14.57 10.96 -2.99
C SER A 52 14.75 12.36 -3.65
N GLY A 53 13.93 12.68 -4.64
CA GLY A 53 13.99 13.86 -5.50
C GLY A 53 12.59 14.31 -5.90
N ALA A 54 12.49 15.49 -6.54
CA ALA A 54 11.24 15.91 -7.19
C ALA A 54 10.77 14.76 -8.09
N MET A 55 9.53 14.30 -7.89
CA MET A 55 8.95 13.22 -8.68
C MET A 55 8.94 13.66 -10.14
N ASN A 56 9.75 13.03 -10.97
CA ASN A 56 9.72 13.30 -12.41
C ASN A 56 8.45 12.64 -12.95
N GLN A 57 7.34 13.39 -12.94
CA GLN A 57 6.02 12.90 -13.34
C GLN A 57 6.05 12.19 -14.70
N ARG A 58 6.91 12.63 -15.62
CA ARG A 58 7.10 11.96 -16.91
C ARG A 58 7.71 10.57 -16.74
N GLN A 59 8.80 10.46 -16.00
CA GLN A 59 9.48 9.19 -15.74
C GLN A 59 8.57 8.21 -14.97
N GLU A 60 7.81 8.71 -14.00
CA GLU A 60 6.88 7.89 -13.23
C GLU A 60 5.69 7.41 -14.06
N ARG A 61 5.18 8.24 -14.99
CA ARG A 61 4.20 7.78 -15.98
C ARG A 61 4.78 6.73 -16.92
N GLU A 62 6.04 6.86 -17.31
CA GLU A 62 6.74 5.85 -18.12
C GLU A 62 6.87 4.53 -17.35
N HIS A 63 7.29 4.56 -16.07
CA HIS A 63 7.33 3.37 -15.21
C HIS A 63 5.94 2.76 -14.98
N LEU A 64 4.92 3.56 -14.72
CA LEU A 64 3.55 3.09 -14.56
C LEU A 64 3.06 2.40 -15.84
N ALA A 65 3.35 2.96 -17.01
CA ALA A 65 3.04 2.34 -18.30
C ALA A 65 3.79 1.01 -18.51
N GLU A 66 5.03 0.89 -18.04
CA GLU A 66 5.77 -0.38 -18.06
C GLU A 66 5.14 -1.42 -17.14
N VAL A 67 4.76 -1.06 -15.92
CA VAL A 67 4.05 -1.95 -14.98
C VAL A 67 2.73 -2.42 -15.59
N GLN A 68 1.94 -1.51 -16.17
CA GLN A 68 0.69 -1.85 -16.87
C GLN A 68 0.94 -2.83 -18.02
N LYS A 69 2.00 -2.59 -18.81
CA LYS A 69 2.38 -3.47 -19.92
C LYS A 69 2.77 -4.86 -19.42
N CYS A 70 3.57 -4.95 -18.37
CA CYS A 70 3.95 -6.21 -17.73
C CYS A 70 2.74 -6.95 -17.17
N ALA A 71 1.83 -6.25 -16.50
CA ALA A 71 0.63 -6.84 -15.94
C ALA A 71 -0.31 -7.37 -17.03
N ARG A 72 -0.52 -6.61 -18.13
CA ARG A 72 -1.25 -7.09 -19.31
C ARG A 72 -0.59 -8.30 -19.97
N ALA A 73 0.74 -8.31 -20.05
CA ALA A 73 1.50 -9.44 -20.57
C ALA A 73 1.33 -10.68 -19.69
N LEU A 74 1.34 -10.52 -18.36
CA LEU A 74 1.06 -11.58 -17.40
C LEU A 74 -0.38 -12.10 -17.55
N THR A 75 -1.38 -11.21 -17.62
CA THR A 75 -2.78 -11.60 -17.90
C THR A 75 -2.88 -12.39 -19.21
N LYS A 76 -2.19 -11.94 -20.27
CA LYS A 76 -2.16 -12.64 -21.57
C LYS A 76 -1.49 -14.01 -21.46
N ALA A 77 -0.33 -14.10 -20.81
CA ALA A 77 0.39 -15.34 -20.59
C ALA A 77 -0.45 -16.32 -19.76
N TRP A 78 -1.10 -15.84 -18.71
CA TRP A 78 -2.03 -16.61 -17.88
C TRP A 78 -3.20 -17.16 -18.70
N LYS A 79 -3.83 -16.32 -19.55
CA LYS A 79 -4.90 -16.72 -20.48
C LYS A 79 -4.45 -17.84 -21.44
N ILE A 80 -3.17 -17.83 -21.85
CA ILE A 80 -2.59 -18.84 -22.76
C ILE A 80 -2.25 -20.13 -22.00
N LEU A 81 -1.47 -20.02 -20.91
CA LEU A 81 -0.97 -21.15 -20.11
C LEU A 81 -2.12 -21.98 -19.52
N HIS A 82 -3.19 -21.31 -19.12
CA HIS A 82 -4.37 -21.94 -18.54
C HIS A 82 -5.51 -22.09 -19.53
N SER A 83 -5.33 -22.01 -20.86
CA SER A 83 -6.44 -22.25 -21.80
C SER A 83 -7.14 -23.58 -21.54
N ASP A 84 -6.35 -24.61 -21.22
CA ASP A 84 -6.79 -25.97 -20.93
C ASP A 84 -7.40 -26.14 -19.53
N ILE A 85 -6.84 -25.45 -18.53
CA ILE A 85 -7.35 -25.42 -17.14
C ILE A 85 -8.62 -24.56 -17.06
N ARG A 86 -8.67 -23.46 -17.81
CA ARG A 86 -9.82 -22.58 -17.98
C ARG A 86 -10.94 -23.31 -18.67
N ALA A 87 -10.68 -24.00 -19.79
CA ALA A 87 -11.68 -24.84 -20.45
C ALA A 87 -12.23 -25.91 -19.47
N ARG A 88 -11.34 -26.56 -18.71
CA ARG A 88 -11.77 -27.51 -17.66
C ARG A 88 -12.58 -26.85 -16.55
N MET A 89 -12.19 -25.67 -16.08
CA MET A 89 -12.91 -24.92 -15.05
C MET A 89 -14.27 -24.40 -15.56
N GLU A 90 -14.35 -23.96 -16.81
CA GLU A 90 -15.61 -23.57 -17.47
C GLU A 90 -16.53 -24.78 -17.62
N ILE A 91 -16.01 -25.94 -18.03
CA ILE A 91 -16.76 -27.20 -18.08
C ILE A 91 -17.22 -27.63 -16.68
N HIS A 92 -16.34 -27.55 -15.67
CA HIS A 92 -16.67 -27.93 -14.30
C HIS A 92 -17.69 -26.97 -13.67
N SER A 93 -17.53 -25.67 -13.88
CA SER A 93 -18.47 -24.65 -13.40
C SER A 93 -19.82 -24.80 -14.09
N TYR A 94 -19.85 -25.03 -15.41
CA TYR A 94 -21.09 -25.33 -16.14
C TYR A 94 -21.77 -26.61 -15.64
N SER A 95 -20.98 -27.65 -15.36
CA SER A 95 -21.50 -28.90 -14.80
C SER A 95 -22.07 -28.70 -13.39
N MET A 96 -21.41 -27.90 -12.55
CA MET A 96 -21.93 -27.53 -11.23
C MET A 96 -23.20 -26.69 -11.33
N HIS A 97 -23.25 -25.68 -12.21
CA HIS A 97 -24.47 -24.89 -12.44
C HIS A 97 -25.64 -25.75 -12.91
N LYS A 98 -25.41 -26.71 -13.81
CA LYS A 98 -26.47 -27.62 -14.27
C LYS A 98 -27.02 -28.48 -13.12
N ILE A 99 -26.15 -28.96 -12.23
CA ILE A 99 -26.55 -29.71 -11.03
C ILE A 99 -27.30 -28.80 -10.03
N GLU A 100 -26.93 -27.52 -9.93
CA GLU A 100 -27.56 -26.55 -9.04
C GLU A 100 -28.94 -26.07 -9.52
N ASP A 101 -29.10 -25.84 -10.83
CA ASP A 101 -30.40 -25.54 -11.46
C ASP A 101 -31.36 -26.72 -11.30
N GLU A 102 -30.88 -27.96 -11.46
CA GLU A 102 -31.67 -29.18 -11.22
C GLU A 102 -32.01 -29.39 -9.73
N SER A 103 -31.22 -28.82 -8.81
CA SER A 103 -31.45 -28.92 -7.35
C SER A 103 -32.12 -27.69 -6.72
N GLY A 104 -32.49 -26.68 -7.52
CA GLY A 104 -33.27 -25.52 -7.10
C GLY A 104 -32.57 -24.58 -6.12
N ARG A 105 -31.26 -24.70 -5.94
CA ARG A 105 -30.45 -23.85 -5.05
C ARG A 105 -29.59 -22.92 -5.90
N GLY A 106 -30.17 -21.82 -6.36
CA GLY A 106 -29.49 -20.78 -7.15
C GLY A 106 -28.49 -19.94 -6.34
N LEU A 107 -27.46 -20.57 -5.78
CA LEU A 107 -26.44 -19.91 -4.95
C LEU A 107 -25.24 -19.41 -5.76
N TYR A 108 -25.01 -19.95 -6.96
CA TYR A 108 -23.99 -19.46 -7.89
C TYR A 108 -24.65 -19.07 -9.20
N SER A 109 -25.28 -17.89 -9.25
CA SER A 109 -25.53 -17.19 -10.50
C SER A 109 -24.64 -15.95 -10.42
N GLU A 110 -23.52 -15.80 -11.13
CA GLU A 110 -23.48 -15.53 -12.56
C GLU A 110 -22.02 -15.55 -13.08
N ASN A 111 -21.03 -16.02 -12.30
CA ASN A 111 -19.62 -15.92 -12.68
C ASN A 111 -18.78 -17.15 -12.26
N PRO A 112 -18.22 -17.92 -13.22
CA PRO A 112 -17.30 -19.01 -12.91
C PRO A 112 -16.01 -18.45 -12.28
N LEU A 113 -15.53 -19.09 -11.21
CA LEU A 113 -14.35 -18.72 -10.41
C LEU A 113 -13.09 -18.37 -11.24
N SER A 114 -12.92 -19.00 -12.40
CA SER A 114 -11.80 -18.75 -13.33
C SER A 114 -11.90 -17.40 -14.06
N LEU A 115 -13.11 -16.93 -14.38
CA LEU A 115 -13.35 -15.58 -14.90
C LEU A 115 -13.19 -14.55 -13.79
N THR A 116 -13.52 -14.90 -12.55
CA THR A 116 -13.36 -14.02 -11.38
C THR A 116 -11.90 -13.68 -11.13
N ILE A 117 -10.95 -14.64 -11.18
CA ILE A 117 -9.53 -14.34 -10.92
C ILE A 117 -8.91 -13.47 -12.01
N VAL A 118 -9.22 -13.72 -13.28
CA VAL A 118 -8.71 -12.91 -14.40
C VAL A 118 -9.35 -11.52 -14.41
N GLY A 119 -10.65 -11.43 -14.16
CA GLY A 119 -11.35 -10.16 -14.01
C GLY A 119 -10.83 -9.36 -12.81
N VAL A 120 -10.50 -10.03 -11.70
CA VAL A 120 -9.88 -9.41 -10.52
C VAL A 120 -8.49 -8.87 -10.83
N LEU A 121 -7.66 -9.58 -11.59
CA LEU A 121 -6.35 -9.05 -12.00
C LEU A 121 -6.49 -7.83 -12.91
N ASP A 122 -7.38 -7.86 -13.90
CA ASP A 122 -7.63 -6.70 -14.77
C ASP A 122 -8.20 -5.52 -13.97
N LEU A 123 -9.14 -5.76 -13.02
CA LEU A 123 -9.66 -4.75 -12.10
C LEU A 123 -8.60 -4.17 -11.17
N ILE A 124 -7.70 -5.00 -10.62
CA ILE A 124 -6.60 -4.55 -9.76
C ILE A 124 -5.64 -3.68 -10.57
N ILE A 125 -5.32 -4.06 -11.82
CA ILE A 125 -4.45 -3.26 -12.69
C ILE A 125 -5.09 -1.90 -12.99
N ASP A 126 -6.38 -1.87 -13.31
CA ASP A 126 -7.09 -0.63 -13.62
C ASP A 126 -7.22 0.27 -12.38
N ALA A 127 -7.55 -0.31 -11.22
CA ALA A 127 -7.60 0.42 -9.95
C ALA A 127 -6.21 0.97 -9.55
N MET A 128 -5.16 0.15 -9.65
CA MET A 128 -3.79 0.59 -9.38
C MET A 128 -3.32 1.67 -10.36
N SER A 129 -3.76 1.60 -11.62
CA SER A 129 -3.45 2.60 -12.64
C SER A 129 -4.10 3.94 -12.33
N GLN A 130 -5.36 3.91 -11.89
CA GLN A 130 -6.06 5.10 -11.47
C GLN A 130 -5.36 5.74 -10.26
N VAL A 131 -5.14 4.95 -9.20
CA VAL A 131 -4.46 5.42 -7.98
C VAL A 131 -3.05 5.93 -8.30
N GLY A 132 -2.30 5.24 -9.17
CA GLY A 132 -0.97 5.64 -9.58
C GLY A 132 -0.96 7.00 -10.32
N ASN A 133 -1.89 7.21 -11.25
CA ASN A 133 -2.01 8.50 -11.94
C ASN A 133 -2.44 9.62 -10.98
N GLU A 134 -3.39 9.36 -10.09
CA GLU A 134 -3.82 10.32 -9.07
C GLU A 134 -2.63 10.74 -8.18
N VAL A 135 -1.80 9.78 -7.76
CA VAL A 135 -0.58 10.06 -6.97
C VAL A 135 0.46 10.84 -7.77
N ILE A 136 0.68 10.51 -9.04
CA ILE A 136 1.62 11.23 -9.92
C ILE A 136 1.17 12.68 -10.12
N ASP A 137 -0.12 12.90 -10.37
CA ASP A 137 -0.70 14.22 -10.62
C ASP A 137 -0.73 15.07 -9.34
N ALA A 138 -0.97 14.42 -8.20
CA ALA A 138 -0.88 14.98 -6.86
C ALA A 138 0.54 15.35 -6.43
N ALA A 139 1.55 14.70 -7.02
CA ALA A 139 2.92 14.88 -6.61
C ALA A 139 3.41 16.29 -6.98
N PRO A 140 3.91 17.08 -6.01
CA PRO A 140 4.39 18.43 -6.29
C PRO A 140 5.59 18.39 -7.25
N SER A 141 5.50 19.16 -8.33
CA SER A 141 6.54 19.30 -9.36
C SER A 141 7.82 20.00 -8.87
N LEU A 142 7.81 20.58 -7.67
CA LEU A 142 8.89 21.40 -7.11
C LEU A 142 9.19 21.01 -5.66
N GLY A 143 10.42 20.53 -5.46
CA GLY A 143 11.05 20.28 -4.16
C GLY A 143 11.42 18.83 -3.92
N ARG A 144 12.62 18.60 -3.39
CA ARG A 144 13.03 17.32 -2.79
C ARG A 144 12.09 17.04 -1.60
N ARG A 145 11.12 16.15 -1.76
CA ARG A 145 10.34 15.61 -0.64
C ARG A 145 10.67 14.16 -0.46
N ASP A 146 10.91 13.78 0.80
CA ASP A 146 11.12 12.40 1.16
C ASP A 146 9.75 11.70 1.25
N PHE A 147 9.35 11.08 0.14
CA PHE A 147 8.07 10.36 0.04
C PHE A 147 7.98 9.16 0.98
N VAL A 148 9.12 8.54 1.32
CA VAL A 148 9.15 7.44 2.31
C VAL A 148 8.73 8.00 3.65
N SER A 149 9.37 9.09 4.09
CA SER A 149 8.99 9.78 5.33
C SER A 149 7.53 10.25 5.33
N VAL A 150 7.01 10.76 4.21
CA VAL A 150 5.58 11.14 4.09
C VAL A 150 4.65 9.92 4.19
N GLY A 151 5.01 8.80 3.56
CA GLY A 151 4.26 7.55 3.62
C GLY A 151 4.22 6.95 5.03
N ILE A 152 5.36 6.99 5.73
CA ILE A 152 5.45 6.58 7.14
C ILE A 152 4.54 7.47 8.00
N VAL A 153 4.55 8.78 7.80
CA VAL A 153 3.65 9.69 8.52
C VAL A 153 2.18 9.36 8.24
N GLU A 154 1.78 9.12 6.98
CA GLU A 154 0.39 8.74 6.66
C GLU A 154 -0.04 7.48 7.41
N ARG A 155 0.79 6.42 7.39
CA ARG A 155 0.52 5.17 8.11
C ARG A 155 0.43 5.36 9.62
N LEU A 156 1.34 6.12 10.22
CA LEU A 156 1.29 6.43 11.65
C LEU A 156 0.00 7.14 12.06
N ARG A 157 -0.56 7.98 11.18
CA ARG A 157 -1.84 8.65 11.43
C ARG A 157 -3.02 7.70 11.37
N THR A 158 -3.01 6.74 10.43
CA THR A 158 -4.01 5.66 10.35
C THR A 158 -3.96 4.82 11.61
N ILE A 159 -2.78 4.31 11.99
CA ILE A 159 -2.58 3.50 13.20
C ILE A 159 -3.02 4.29 14.44
N TRP A 160 -2.68 5.59 14.53
CA TRP A 160 -3.14 6.46 15.61
C TRP A 160 -4.67 6.53 15.67
N ALA A 161 -5.33 6.78 14.54
CA ALA A 161 -6.78 6.90 14.47
C ALA A 161 -7.48 5.60 14.89
N GLU A 162 -6.96 4.46 14.45
CA GLU A 162 -7.46 3.14 14.82
C GLU A 162 -7.28 2.85 16.32
N ARG A 163 -6.08 3.09 16.87
CA ARG A 163 -5.76 2.73 18.26
C ARG A 163 -6.27 3.71 19.30
N LYS A 164 -6.34 5.01 18.98
CA LYS A 164 -6.83 6.06 19.91
C LYS A 164 -8.31 6.42 19.67
N GLY A 165 -8.93 5.88 18.61
CA GLY A 165 -10.31 6.20 18.23
C GLY A 165 -10.54 7.67 17.85
N THR A 166 -9.46 8.42 17.61
CA THR A 166 -9.50 9.87 17.33
C THR A 166 -8.49 10.23 16.24
N PRO A 167 -8.80 11.18 15.34
CA PRO A 167 -7.86 11.57 14.29
C PRO A 167 -6.54 12.08 14.85
N ALA A 168 -5.42 11.70 14.22
CA ALA A 168 -4.11 12.19 14.60
C ALA A 168 -4.02 13.74 14.46
N PRO A 169 -3.25 14.44 15.31
CA PRO A 169 -3.06 15.89 15.21
C PRO A 169 -2.50 16.33 13.85
N LYS A 170 -3.11 17.31 13.17
CA LYS A 170 -2.71 17.73 11.80
C LYS A 170 -1.33 18.40 11.69
N SER A 171 -0.70 18.75 12.82
CA SER A 171 0.60 19.42 12.88
C SER A 171 1.38 18.94 14.10
N MET A 172 2.72 18.93 14.01
CA MET A 172 3.60 18.82 15.18
C MET A 172 3.73 20.20 15.84
N THR A 173 2.81 20.54 16.75
CA THR A 173 3.10 21.57 17.75
C THR A 173 4.01 20.93 18.79
N GLU A 174 5.18 21.53 19.02
CA GLU A 174 6.26 20.98 19.85
C GLU A 174 5.73 20.41 21.19
N ALA A 175 6.05 19.13 21.46
CA ALA A 175 5.69 18.34 22.66
C ALA A 175 4.27 17.71 22.73
N GLY A 176 3.76 17.13 21.65
CA GLY A 176 2.56 16.29 21.66
C GLY A 176 2.86 14.78 21.57
N PRO A 177 2.04 13.90 22.14
CA PRO A 177 2.27 12.44 22.11
C PRO A 177 2.34 11.84 20.70
N PHE A 178 1.71 12.46 19.71
CA PHE A 178 1.90 12.06 18.30
C PHE A 178 3.27 12.46 17.75
N ALA A 179 3.81 13.60 18.18
CA ALA A 179 5.13 14.05 17.76
C ALA A 179 6.22 13.11 18.30
N ASP A 180 6.10 12.70 19.57
CA ASP A 180 7.04 11.76 20.20
C ASP A 180 7.00 10.39 19.50
N LEU A 181 5.80 9.89 19.17
CA LEU A 181 5.64 8.67 18.37
C LEU A 181 6.36 8.77 17.01
N VAL A 182 6.14 9.87 16.29
CA VAL A 182 6.74 10.06 14.95
C VAL A 182 8.27 10.11 15.04
N ILE A 183 8.82 10.76 16.06
CA ILE A 183 10.27 10.81 16.30
C ILE A 183 10.82 9.40 16.59
N ASP A 184 10.24 8.69 17.56
CA ASP A 184 10.70 7.35 17.95
C ASP A 184 10.63 6.34 16.79
N VAL A 185 9.62 6.46 15.93
CA VAL A 185 9.49 5.61 14.73
C VAL A 185 10.56 5.94 13.68
N PHE A 186 10.86 7.23 13.47
CA PHE A 186 11.93 7.61 12.55
C PHE A 186 13.29 7.10 13.03
N ASP A 187 13.54 7.18 14.34
CA ASP A 187 14.75 6.65 14.97
C ASP A 187 14.83 5.12 14.87
N ALA A 188 13.73 4.40 15.16
CA ALA A 188 13.66 2.95 15.02
C ALA A 188 13.90 2.49 13.56
N LEU A 189 13.45 3.29 12.60
CA LEU A 189 13.65 3.05 11.17
C LEU A 189 14.96 3.60 10.64
N GLY A 190 15.76 4.32 11.44
CA GLY A 190 17.01 4.95 11.03
C GLY A 190 16.84 5.88 9.82
N LEU A 191 15.73 6.62 9.76
CA LEU A 191 15.47 7.57 8.68
C LEU A 191 16.28 8.85 8.91
N GLU A 192 17.08 9.26 7.94
CA GLU A 192 17.94 10.47 8.02
C GLU A 192 17.16 11.80 7.92
N GLY A 193 15.82 11.75 7.81
CA GLY A 193 14.95 12.90 7.60
C GLY A 193 14.51 13.61 8.89
N ASN A 194 14.13 14.88 8.77
CA ASN A 194 13.51 15.62 9.88
C ASN A 194 12.02 15.22 9.99
N PRO A 195 11.56 14.60 11.09
CA PRO A 195 10.19 14.11 11.22
C PRO A 195 9.14 15.22 11.12
N ARG A 196 9.48 16.45 11.57
CA ARG A 196 8.60 17.61 11.43
C ARG A 196 8.42 18.03 9.97
N ALA A 197 9.51 18.04 9.21
CA ALA A 197 9.47 18.33 7.78
C ALA A 197 8.65 17.29 7.00
N ALA A 198 8.65 16.03 7.45
CA ALA A 198 7.82 14.97 6.89
C ALA A 198 6.32 15.21 7.15
N VAL A 199 5.94 15.60 8.38
CA VAL A 199 4.55 15.95 8.72
C VAL A 199 4.06 17.19 7.95
N ASP A 200 4.90 18.21 7.80
CA ASP A 200 4.56 19.40 7.02
C ASP A 200 4.42 19.05 5.52
N SER A 201 5.34 18.24 4.99
CA SER A 201 5.29 17.75 3.60
C SER A 201 4.04 16.92 3.33
N TRP A 202 3.66 16.06 4.27
CA TRP A 202 2.42 15.29 4.25
C TRP A 202 1.18 16.19 4.21
N ARG A 203 1.13 17.20 5.08
CA ARG A 203 0.01 18.15 5.14
C ARG A 203 -0.17 18.87 3.82
N GLU A 204 0.93 19.36 3.24
CA GLU A 204 0.90 20.03 1.95
C GLU A 204 0.47 19.10 0.80
N PHE A 205 0.85 17.83 0.85
CA PHE A 205 0.37 16.81 -0.10
C PHE A 205 -1.14 16.65 -0.01
N ARG A 206 -1.70 16.45 1.19
CA ARG A 206 -3.15 16.28 1.36
C ARG A 206 -3.97 17.55 1.07
N VAL A 207 -3.48 18.74 1.43
CA VAL A 207 -4.17 20.02 1.16
C VAL A 207 -4.34 20.28 -0.33
N LYS A 208 -3.35 19.91 -1.16
CA LYS A 208 -3.45 20.06 -2.62
C LYS A 208 -4.45 19.12 -3.28
N ASN A 209 -4.77 17.99 -2.63
CA ASN A 209 -5.57 16.92 -3.24
C ASN A 209 -7.05 16.91 -2.85
N GLN A 210 -7.53 17.78 -1.95
CA GLN A 210 -8.95 17.88 -1.52
C GLN A 210 -9.67 16.53 -1.32
N ILE A 211 -8.96 15.49 -0.88
CA ILE A 211 -9.58 14.27 -0.36
C ILE A 211 -9.85 14.57 1.11
N VAL A 212 -11.06 15.06 1.39
CA VAL A 212 -11.61 15.25 2.75
C VAL A 212 -12.08 13.91 3.29
#